data_AF-A0A800GJZ3-F1
#
_entry.id   AF-A0A800GJZ3-F1
#
_cell.length_a   1.000
_cell.length_b   1.000
_cell.length_c   1.000
_cell.angle_alpha   90.00
_cell.angle_beta   90.00
_cell.angle_gamma   90.00
#
_symmetry.space_group_name_H-M   'P 1'
#
loop_
_entity.id
_entity.type
_entity.pdbx_description
1 polymer ?
#
loop_
_entity_poly.entity_id
_entity_poly.type
_entity_poly.pdbx_seq_one_letter_code
_entity_poly.pdbx_strand_id
1 'polypeptide(L)'
;VASELNPKGSLYQRLGQIHVEQENWKQAIASLKQALNKGGLKNTGVTYLLLGMSYYEIKEIKRAEQSFLKASKYRKNKKAALQWLQYMKVASLNITP
;
A
#
# COMPACT_ATOMS: atom_id res chain seq x y z
N VAL A 1 -28.69 -18.16 7.43
CA VAL A 1 -27.87 -17.01 7.89
C VAL A 1 -26.64 -16.95 6.99
N ALA A 2 -26.57 -15.99 6.07
CA ALA A 2 -25.40 -15.82 5.21
C ALA A 2 -24.27 -15.26 6.08
N SER A 3 -23.35 -16.13 6.52
CA SER A 3 -22.10 -15.71 7.12
C SER A 3 -21.46 -14.73 6.15
N GLU A 4 -21.29 -13.48 6.55
CA GLU A 4 -20.49 -12.49 5.83
C GLU A 4 -19.05 -12.99 5.83
N LEU A 5 -18.76 -13.96 4.97
CA LEU A 5 -17.44 -14.47 4.70
C LEU A 5 -16.67 -13.27 4.16
N ASN A 6 -15.93 -12.64 5.07
CA ASN A 6 -15.07 -11.51 4.78
C ASN A 6 -14.30 -11.87 3.50
N PRO A 7 -14.54 -11.18 2.37
CA PRO A 7 -14.05 -11.63 1.06
C PRO A 7 -12.55 -11.85 1.18
N LYS A 8 -12.03 -13.00 0.75
CA LYS A 8 -10.66 -13.47 1.09
C LYS A 8 -9.58 -12.36 0.99
N GLY A 9 -9.73 -11.40 0.08
CA GLY A 9 -8.87 -10.23 -0.02
C GLY A 9 -8.85 -9.31 1.22
N SER A 10 -9.99 -9.05 1.89
CA SER A 10 -10.04 -8.18 3.08
C SER A 10 -9.28 -8.78 4.27
N LEU A 11 -9.24 -10.12 4.40
CA LEU A 11 -8.43 -10.80 5.40
C LEU A 11 -6.94 -10.56 5.16
N TYR A 12 -6.47 -10.72 3.92
CA TYR A 12 -5.09 -10.41 3.55
C TYR A 12 -4.77 -8.91 3.67
N GLN A 13 -5.74 -8.02 3.41
CA GLN A 13 -5.57 -6.59 3.60
C GLN A 13 -5.31 -6.27 5.07
N ARG A 14 -6.11 -6.86 5.97
CA ARG A 14 -5.94 -6.67 7.42
C ARG A 14 -4.64 -7.26 7.93
N LEU A 15 -4.25 -8.45 7.46
CA LEU A 15 -2.95 -9.04 7.78
C LEU A 15 -1.80 -8.15 7.31
N GLY A 16 -1.89 -7.61 6.09
CA GLY A 16 -0.93 -6.67 5.55
C GLY A 16 -0.83 -5.38 6.38
N GLN A 17 -1.95 -4.85 6.85
CA GLN A 17 -1.97 -3.70 7.74
C GLN A 17 -1.29 -3.99 9.09
N ILE A 18 -1.57 -5.13 9.72
CA ILE A 18 -0.90 -5.55 10.96
C ILE A 18 0.61 -5.64 10.75
N HIS A 19 1.05 -6.21 9.63
CA HIS A 19 2.48 -6.25 9.32
C HIS A 19 3.08 -4.86 9.08
N VAL A 20 2.34 -3.90 8.50
CA VAL A 20 2.79 -2.50 8.42
C VAL A 20 2.94 -1.88 9.80
N GLU A 21 1.95 -2.09 10.68
CA GLU A 21 1.98 -1.57 12.07
C GLU A 21 3.15 -2.16 12.88
N GLN A 22 3.60 -3.37 12.54
CA GLN A 22 4.77 -4.04 13.11
C GLN A 22 6.08 -3.78 12.35
N GLU A 23 6.06 -2.93 11.31
CA GLU A 23 7.20 -2.66 10.44
C GLU A 23 7.80 -3.92 9.76
N ASN A 24 7.00 -4.98 9.66
CA ASN A 24 7.32 -6.23 8.99
C ASN A 24 7.11 -6.06 7.47
N TRP A 25 7.90 -5.19 6.85
CA TRP A 25 7.65 -4.67 5.49
C TRP A 25 7.55 -5.74 4.41
N LYS A 26 8.39 -6.79 4.46
CA LYS A 26 8.36 -7.88 3.47
C LYS A 26 7.07 -8.70 3.57
N GLN A 27 6.62 -9.00 4.79
CA GLN A 27 5.40 -9.73 5.08
C GLN A 27 4.16 -8.88 4.78
N ALA A 28 4.23 -7.57 5.03
CA ALA A 28 3.23 -6.60 4.62
C ALA A 28 3.06 -6.61 3.10
N ILE A 29 4.15 -6.50 2.33
CA ILE A 29 4.12 -6.57 0.86
C ILE A 29 3.47 -7.86 0.38
N ALA A 30 3.88 -9.02 0.93
CA ALA A 30 3.33 -10.31 0.54
C ALA A 30 1.81 -10.37 0.77
N SER A 31 1.36 -9.94 1.94
CA SER A 31 -0.06 -9.95 2.34
C SER A 31 -0.89 -8.97 1.52
N LEU A 32 -0.42 -7.72 1.35
CA LEU A 32 -1.12 -6.69 0.58
C LEU A 32 -1.21 -7.04 -0.90
N LYS A 33 -0.19 -7.69 -1.49
CA LYS A 33 -0.26 -8.22 -2.85
C LYS A 33 -1.33 -9.31 -2.97
N GLN A 34 -1.42 -10.21 -1.99
CA GLN A 34 -2.48 -11.22 -1.99
C GLN A 34 -3.86 -10.63 -1.81
N ALA A 35 -4.01 -9.58 -1.00
CA ALA A 35 -5.26 -8.83 -0.88
C ALA A 35 -5.74 -8.30 -2.23
N LEU A 36 -4.83 -7.66 -2.98
CA LEU A 36 -5.12 -7.13 -4.31
C LEU A 36 -5.45 -8.24 -5.32
N ASN A 37 -4.71 -9.35 -5.29
CA ASN A 37 -4.91 -10.49 -6.18
C ASN A 37 -6.27 -11.18 -5.94
N LYS A 38 -6.69 -11.31 -4.68
CA LYS A 38 -8.00 -11.90 -4.34
C LYS A 38 -9.17 -10.95 -4.63
N GLY A 39 -8.94 -9.65 -4.76
CA GLY A 39 -9.97 -8.67 -5.08
C GLY A 39 -11.05 -8.55 -4.00
N GLY A 40 -12.20 -7.97 -4.36
CA GLY A 40 -13.34 -7.80 -3.45
C GLY A 40 -13.09 -6.82 -2.29
N LEU A 41 -12.08 -5.95 -2.42
CA LEU A 41 -11.70 -5.02 -1.36
C LEU A 41 -12.64 -3.82 -1.32
N LYS A 42 -13.23 -3.54 -0.15
CA LYS A 42 -13.98 -2.30 0.09
C LYS A 42 -13.09 -1.07 0.00
N ASN A 43 -11.82 -1.20 0.39
CA ASN A 43 -10.85 -0.10 0.45
C ASN A 43 -9.58 -0.42 -0.35
N THR A 44 -9.68 -0.67 -1.65
CA THR A 44 -8.49 -0.98 -2.49
C THR A 44 -7.43 0.12 -2.46
N GLY A 45 -7.84 1.38 -2.35
CA GLY A 45 -6.92 2.51 -2.29
C GLY A 45 -5.98 2.50 -1.08
N VAL A 46 -6.45 2.09 0.10
CA VAL A 46 -5.58 2.00 1.28
C VAL A 46 -4.61 0.83 1.18
N THR A 47 -5.01 -0.28 0.53
CA THR A 47 -4.10 -1.40 0.25
C THR A 47 -2.91 -0.95 -0.61
N TYR A 48 -3.16 -0.17 -1.67
CA TYR A 48 -2.09 0.39 -2.50
C TYR A 48 -1.24 1.40 -1.74
N LEU A 49 -1.83 2.20 -0.86
CA LEU A 49 -1.10 3.17 -0.05
C LEU A 49 -0.12 2.46 0.90
N LEU A 50 -0.59 1.46 1.66
CA LEU A 50 0.23 0.65 2.56
C LEU A 50 1.30 -0.14 1.80
N LEU A 51 0.98 -0.61 0.59
CA LEU A 51 1.94 -1.30 -0.25
C LEU A 51 3.05 -0.36 -0.72
N GLY A 52 2.70 0.89 -1.05
CA GLY A 52 3.67 1.93 -1.39
C GLY A 52 4.61 2.26 -0.24
N MET A 53 4.05 2.45 0.97
CA MET A 53 4.85 2.67 2.19
C MET A 53 5.80 1.50 2.43
N SER A 54 5.29 0.27 2.38
CA SER A 54 6.11 -0.92 2.63
C SER A 54 7.26 -1.08 1.62
N TYR A 55 7.02 -0.78 0.34
CA TYR A 55 8.09 -0.78 -0.67
C TYR A 55 9.10 0.35 -0.44
N TYR A 56 8.63 1.52 -0.02
CA TYR A 56 9.51 2.66 0.25
C TYR A 56 10.50 2.34 1.38
N GLU A 57 10.01 1.72 2.45
CA GLU A 57 10.83 1.35 3.62
C GLU A 57 11.95 0.37 3.26
N ILE A 58 11.69 -0.59 2.38
CA ILE A 58 12.72 -1.52 1.88
C ILE A 58 13.53 -0.98 0.69
N LYS A 59 13.46 0.34 0.44
CA LYS A 59 14.19 1.05 -0.63
C LYS A 59 13.85 0.63 -2.06
N GLU A 60 12.69 0.00 -2.25
CA GLU A 60 12.14 -0.36 -3.57
C GLU A 60 11.39 0.84 -4.19
N ILE A 61 12.12 1.93 -4.45
CA ILE A 61 11.59 3.25 -4.79
C ILE A 61 10.63 3.21 -5.99
N LYS A 62 11.00 2.52 -7.08
CA LYS A 62 10.15 2.42 -8.28
C LYS A 62 8.81 1.74 -7.98
N ARG A 63 8.80 0.70 -7.14
CA ARG A 63 7.59 -0.04 -6.76
C ARG A 63 6.73 0.75 -5.79
N ALA A 64 7.36 1.52 -4.90
CA ALA A 64 6.68 2.45 -4.01
C ALA A 64 5.92 3.50 -4.82
N GLU A 65 6.60 4.16 -5.76
CA GLU A 65 6.02 5.18 -6.63
C GLU A 65 4.82 4.63 -7.42
N GLN A 66 4.97 3.47 -8.07
CA GLN A 66 3.88 2.82 -8.80
C GLN A 66 2.67 2.51 -7.89
N SER A 67 2.91 2.11 -6.65
CA SER A 67 1.84 1.81 -5.69
C SER A 67 1.14 3.08 -5.24
N PHE A 68 1.86 4.17 -4.97
CA PHE A 68 1.27 5.47 -4.67
C PHE A 68 0.51 6.05 -5.86
N LEU A 69 1.00 5.90 -7.09
CA LEU A 69 0.25 6.28 -8.30
C LEU A 69 -1.05 5.50 -8.46
N LYS A 70 -1.10 4.23 -8.05
CA LYS A 70 -2.35 3.47 -8.00
C LYS A 70 -3.26 3.95 -6.88
N ALA A 71 -2.72 4.21 -5.69
CA ALA A 71 -3.48 4.75 -4.56
C ALA A 71 -4.08 6.13 -4.87
N SER A 72 -3.39 6.95 -5.67
CA SER A 72 -3.83 8.31 -6.01
C SER A 72 -5.10 8.37 -6.85
N LYS A 73 -5.45 7.26 -7.52
CA LYS A 73 -6.70 7.10 -8.28
C LYS A 73 -7.94 6.96 -7.38
N TYR A 74 -7.75 6.69 -6.09
CA TYR A 74 -8.85 6.52 -5.14
C TYR A 74 -9.09 7.81 -4.36
N ARG A 75 -10.30 8.39 -4.49
CA ARG A 75 -10.65 9.70 -3.89
C ARG A 75 -10.25 9.84 -2.41
N LYS A 76 -10.52 8.81 -1.60
CA LYS A 76 -10.20 8.80 -0.16
C LYS A 76 -8.69 8.78 0.14
N ASN A 77 -7.87 8.25 -0.76
CA ASN A 77 -6.43 8.05 -0.57
C ASN A 77 -5.58 9.01 -1.42
N LYS A 78 -6.20 9.75 -2.34
CA LYS A 78 -5.53 10.64 -3.29
C LYS A 78 -4.57 11.62 -2.62
N LYS A 79 -5.05 12.33 -1.60
CA LYS A 79 -4.24 13.34 -0.88
C LYS A 79 -2.99 12.70 -0.27
N ALA A 80 -3.16 11.63 0.51
CA ALA A 80 -2.05 10.92 1.14
C ALA A 80 -1.05 10.37 0.12
N ALA A 81 -1.54 9.76 -0.96
CA ALA A 81 -0.68 9.23 -2.02
C ALA A 81 0.14 10.32 -2.72
N LEU A 82 -0.46 11.48 -3.00
CA LEU A 82 0.25 12.62 -3.60
C LEU A 82 1.31 13.20 -2.66
N GLN A 83 1.04 13.24 -1.35
CA GLN A 83 2.03 13.67 -0.36
C GLN A 83 3.25 12.73 -0.35
N TRP A 84 3.04 11.42 -0.41
CA TRP A 84 4.13 10.44 -0.51
C TRP A 84 4.94 10.60 -1.80
N LEU A 85 4.28 10.76 -2.94
CA LEU A 85 4.95 11.00 -4.22
C LEU A 85 5.80 12.27 -4.20
N GLN A 86 5.27 13.35 -3.62
CA GLN A 86 6.00 14.60 -3.47
C GLN A 86 7.21 14.44 -2.54
N TYR A 87 7.03 13.76 -1.40
CA TYR A 87 8.12 13.50 -0.47
C TYR A 87 9.25 12.70 -1.12
N MET A 88 8.93 11.63 -1.85
CA MET A 88 9.91 10.83 -2.58
C MET A 88 10.68 11.64 -3.63
N LYS A 89 9.98 12.52 -4.35
CA LYS A 89 10.60 13.40 -5.35
C LYS A 89 11.62 14.34 -4.70
N VAL A 90 11.26 15.00 -3.60
CA VAL A 90 12.18 15.88 -2.86
C VAL A 90 13.35 15.08 -2.28
N ALA A 91 13.08 13.92 -1.68
CA ALA A 91 14.12 13.06 -1.14
C ALA A 91 15.14 12.64 -2.22
N SER A 92 14.69 12.34 -3.45
CA SER A 92 15.62 12.02 -4.55
C SER A 92 16.50 13.18 -5.02
N LEU A 93 16.02 14.43 -4.87
CA LEU A 93 16.77 15.63 -5.27
C LEU A 93 17.80 16.06 -4.22
N ASN A 94 17.60 15.68 -2.96
CA ASN A 94 18.55 15.97 -1.88
C ASN A 94 19.71 14.94 -1.80
N ILE A 95 19.69 13.91 -2.65
CA ILE A 95 20.72 12.84 -2.69
C ILE A 95 21.66 13.03 -3.88
N THR A 96 21.39 13.96 -4.80
CA THR A 96 22.35 14.33 -5.85
C THR A 96 23.35 15.33 -5.26
N PRO A 97 24.65 14.97 -5.14
CA PRO A 97 25.69 15.89 -4.68
C PRO A 97 25.91 17.06 -5.63
#